data_AF-A0A8T4UY45-F1
#
_entry.id   AF-A0A8T4UY45-F1
#
_cell.length_a   1.000
_cell.length_b   1.000
_cell.length_c   1.000
_cell.angle_alpha   90.00
_cell.angle_beta   90.00
_cell.angle_gamma   90.00
#
_symmetry.space_group_name_H-M   'P 1'
#
loop_
_entity.id
_entity.type
_entity.pdbx_description
1 polymer ?
#
loop_
_entity_poly.entity_id
_entity_poly.type
_entity_poly.pdbx_seq_one_letter_code
_entity_poly.pdbx_strand_id
1 'polypeptide(L)'
;MNNGILGKKKVKGIALKTIEEIERIKNSNSSLGSDVVSAAASVSRVFGRYVDYVQFETPKKPAYIILLDYPEKKLQYLHGGITGIAKKYVGKRFSVVMKDLLIEMGNCDGAVVVGEDGKVLRVGAQLTKLDTKKILNERKKEYGDLGSPGRLLGFSNDIGTRHTSALVASYQQEGIKVITLSEETGDLRVYENGRIIASSNENDRIHELKINKRTAQTSFIGKLAALSMF
;
A
#
# COMPACT_ATOMS: atom_id res chain seq x y z
N MET A 1 34.53 17.95 7.49
CA MET A 1 33.15 18.39 7.79
C MET A 1 32.42 18.66 6.48
N ASN A 2 31.47 17.81 6.09
CA ASN A 2 30.06 18.21 5.94
C ASN A 2 29.22 17.05 5.39
N ASN A 3 28.28 16.64 6.24
CA ASN A 3 27.15 15.77 5.95
C ASN A 3 26.22 16.45 4.93
N GLY A 4 25.67 15.71 3.97
CA GLY A 4 24.62 16.32 3.13
C GLY A 4 24.09 15.57 1.92
N ILE A 5 24.18 14.24 1.82
CA ILE A 5 23.51 13.49 0.75
C ILE A 5 22.86 12.20 1.29
N LEU A 6 21.95 12.34 2.23
CA LEU A 6 21.00 11.28 2.62
C LEU A 6 19.59 11.86 2.51
N GLY A 7 18.84 11.49 1.48
CA GLY A 7 17.42 11.86 1.45
C GLY A 7 16.63 11.48 0.20
N LYS A 8 17.23 11.36 -0.98
CA LYS A 8 16.41 11.22 -2.23
C LYS A 8 16.67 10.00 -3.11
N LYS A 9 17.71 9.20 -2.86
CA LYS A 9 17.97 7.94 -3.62
C LYS A 9 17.41 6.66 -2.98
N LYS A 10 17.09 6.68 -1.68
CA LYS A 10 16.72 5.45 -0.93
C LYS A 10 15.28 4.96 -1.20
N VAL A 11 14.37 5.86 -1.56
CA VAL A 11 12.92 5.60 -1.61
C VAL A 11 12.50 4.72 -2.80
N LYS A 12 13.16 4.82 -3.96
CA LYS A 12 12.97 3.85 -5.05
C LYS A 12 13.40 2.43 -4.66
N GLY A 13 14.35 2.31 -3.72
CA GLY A 13 14.87 1.02 -3.28
C GLY A 13 13.93 0.25 -2.37
N ILE A 14 13.16 0.91 -1.49
CA ILE A 14 12.25 0.20 -0.58
C ILE A 14 11.09 -0.40 -1.37
N ALA A 15 10.41 0.40 -2.19
CA ALA A 15 9.30 -0.08 -3.00
C ALA A 15 9.73 -1.25 -3.93
N LEU A 16 10.86 -1.10 -4.62
CA LEU A 16 11.39 -2.16 -5.50
C LEU A 16 11.72 -3.43 -4.72
N LYS A 17 12.42 -3.33 -3.59
CA LYS A 17 12.73 -4.49 -2.73
C LYS A 17 11.46 -5.15 -2.20
N THR A 18 10.43 -4.36 -1.88
CA THR A 18 9.14 -4.90 -1.43
C THR A 18 8.46 -5.67 -2.55
N ILE A 19 8.48 -5.16 -3.79
CA ILE A 19 7.95 -5.86 -4.95
C ILE A 19 8.70 -7.18 -5.18
N GLU A 20 10.03 -7.14 -5.20
CA GLU A 20 10.88 -8.32 -5.36
C GLU A 20 10.63 -9.38 -4.27
N GLU A 21 10.45 -8.95 -3.02
CA GLU A 21 10.14 -9.86 -1.91
C GLU A 21 8.75 -10.47 -2.05
N ILE A 22 7.73 -9.66 -2.39
CA ILE A 22 6.37 -10.16 -2.62
C ILE A 22 6.37 -11.19 -3.75
N GLU A 23 7.06 -10.91 -4.86
CA GLU A 23 7.25 -11.86 -5.97
C GLU A 23 7.97 -13.12 -5.52
N ARG A 24 9.05 -13.00 -4.71
CA ARG A 24 9.75 -14.18 -4.18
C ARG A 24 8.84 -15.03 -3.30
N ILE A 25 8.10 -14.41 -2.38
CA ILE A 25 7.13 -15.09 -1.50
C ILE A 25 6.04 -15.75 -2.33
N LYS A 26 5.51 -15.07 -3.37
CA LYS A 26 4.53 -15.64 -4.30
C LYS A 26 5.08 -16.90 -4.97
N ASN A 27 6.30 -16.83 -5.50
CA ASN A 27 6.92 -17.92 -6.26
C ASN A 27 7.41 -19.07 -5.37
N SER A 28 7.81 -18.80 -4.12
CA SER A 28 8.20 -19.84 -3.16
C SER A 28 7.01 -20.54 -2.50
N ASN A 29 5.82 -19.93 -2.56
CA ASN A 29 4.61 -20.44 -1.92
C ASN A 29 3.53 -20.85 -2.92
N SER A 30 3.90 -21.16 -4.18
CA SER A 30 3.00 -21.72 -5.19
C SER A 30 2.42 -23.10 -4.82
N SER A 31 2.84 -23.68 -3.68
CA SER A 31 2.42 -24.98 -3.17
C SER A 31 2.13 -24.98 -1.66
N LEU A 32 1.58 -23.91 -1.08
CA LEU A 32 1.03 -23.99 0.28
C LEU A 32 -0.29 -24.78 0.26
N GLY A 33 -0.13 -26.11 0.26
CA GLY A 33 -1.14 -27.03 0.76
C GLY A 33 -1.43 -26.73 2.23
N SER A 34 -2.73 -26.60 2.52
CA SER A 34 -3.38 -26.81 3.81
C SER A 34 -2.53 -26.71 5.08
N ASP A 35 -2.67 -25.61 5.82
CA ASP A 35 -2.62 -25.69 7.28
C ASP A 35 -3.78 -24.88 7.88
N VAL A 36 -4.95 -25.52 7.78
CA VAL A 36 -6.30 -25.01 8.06
C VAL A 36 -6.51 -24.66 9.54
N VAL A 37 -5.64 -25.14 10.43
CA VAL A 37 -5.81 -25.06 11.89
C VAL A 37 -5.48 -23.66 12.45
N SER A 38 -4.53 -22.93 11.85
CA SER A 38 -4.14 -21.60 12.38
C SER A 38 -5.09 -20.46 11.97
N ALA A 39 -5.81 -20.59 10.85
CA ALA A 39 -6.78 -19.59 10.39
C ALA A 39 -8.08 -19.61 11.23
N ALA A 40 -8.52 -20.81 11.64
CA ALA A 40 -9.72 -21.00 12.46
C ALA A 40 -9.62 -20.33 13.85
N ALA A 41 -8.42 -20.28 14.44
CA ALA A 41 -8.22 -19.72 15.78
C ALA A 41 -8.33 -18.18 15.85
N SER A 42 -8.18 -17.47 14.72
CA SER A 42 -8.24 -15.99 14.68
C SER A 42 -9.65 -15.45 14.42
N VAL A 43 -10.47 -16.20 13.68
CA VAL A 43 -11.88 -15.84 13.41
C VAL A 43 -12.74 -16.00 14.68
N SER A 44 -12.49 -17.03 15.49
CA SER A 44 -13.25 -17.28 16.72
C SER A 44 -13.03 -16.25 17.84
N ARG A 45 -11.89 -15.53 17.86
CA ARG A 45 -11.61 -14.51 18.89
C ARG A 45 -12.21 -13.14 18.60
N VAL A 46 -12.56 -12.85 17.34
CA VAL A 46 -13.05 -11.52 16.93
C VAL A 46 -14.58 -11.51 16.80
N PHE A 47 -15.20 -12.64 16.44
CA PHE A 47 -16.64 -12.72 16.14
C PHE A 47 -17.47 -13.45 17.20
N GLY A 48 -17.10 -13.35 18.48
CA GLY A 48 -17.78 -14.04 19.59
C GLY A 48 -19.27 -13.68 19.83
N ARG A 49 -20.00 -13.03 18.90
CA ARG A 49 -21.45 -12.82 19.06
C ARG A 49 -22.34 -12.88 17.82
N TYR A 50 -21.84 -12.94 16.59
CA TYR A 50 -22.73 -12.97 15.43
C TYR A 50 -22.10 -13.73 14.29
N VAL A 51 -22.94 -14.48 13.59
CA VAL A 51 -22.72 -15.23 12.33
C VAL A 51 -22.54 -16.74 12.54
N ASP A 52 -23.69 -17.39 12.78
CA ASP A 52 -24.02 -18.70 12.22
C ASP A 52 -24.05 -18.58 10.68
N TYR A 53 -22.91 -18.61 10.01
CA TYR A 53 -22.79 -18.99 8.61
C TYR A 53 -21.40 -19.58 8.41
N VAL A 54 -21.32 -20.89 8.62
CA VAL A 54 -20.19 -21.69 8.20
C VAL A 54 -20.13 -21.67 6.68
N GLN A 55 -19.09 -21.04 6.12
CA GLN A 55 -18.56 -21.38 4.80
C GLN A 55 -17.06 -21.61 4.97
N PHE A 56 -16.63 -22.85 4.78
CA PHE A 56 -15.23 -23.22 4.67
C PHE A 56 -14.87 -23.52 3.22
N GLU A 57 -13.55 -23.46 2.98
CA GLU A 57 -12.78 -23.97 1.83
C GLU A 57 -12.47 -23.00 0.68
N THR A 58 -11.47 -22.14 0.90
CA THR A 58 -10.27 -22.07 0.03
C THR A 58 -9.04 -21.69 0.87
N PRO A 59 -7.82 -22.15 0.53
CA PRO A 59 -6.61 -21.48 1.01
C PRO A 59 -6.61 -20.07 0.42
N LYS A 60 -6.94 -19.06 1.24
CA LYS A 60 -6.86 -17.67 0.79
C LYS A 60 -5.41 -17.40 0.37
N LYS A 61 -5.20 -17.00 -0.89
CA LYS A 61 -3.90 -16.50 -1.31
C LYS A 61 -3.60 -15.24 -0.47
N PRO A 62 -2.33 -15.00 -0.11
CA PRO A 62 -2.00 -13.82 0.67
C PRO A 62 -2.41 -12.55 -0.07
N ALA A 63 -3.03 -11.62 0.65
CA ALA A 63 -3.28 -10.27 0.17
C ALA A 63 -2.58 -9.25 1.05
N TYR A 64 -2.00 -8.24 0.41
CA TYR A 64 -1.25 -7.21 1.12
C TYR A 64 -1.80 -5.83 0.77
N ILE A 65 -1.80 -4.93 1.75
CA ILE A 65 -1.74 -3.49 1.53
C ILE A 65 -0.54 -2.98 2.32
N ILE A 66 0.39 -2.31 1.65
CA ILE A 66 1.58 -1.73 2.28
C ILE A 66 1.63 -0.26 1.93
N LEU A 67 1.58 0.61 2.95
CA LEU A 67 1.70 2.05 2.80
C LEU A 67 3.16 2.41 3.13
N LEU A 68 3.89 2.90 2.14
CA LEU A 68 5.27 3.34 2.26
C LEU A 68 5.34 4.85 2.36
N ASP A 69 6.35 5.34 3.08
CA ASP A 69 6.60 6.76 3.31
C ASP A 69 5.42 7.48 4.00
N TYR A 70 4.71 6.77 4.89
CA TYR A 70 3.54 7.32 5.55
C TYR A 70 3.92 8.35 6.62
N PRO A 71 3.40 9.59 6.57
CA PRO A 71 3.75 10.60 7.57
C PRO A 71 3.13 10.25 8.93
N GLU A 72 3.95 10.17 9.98
CA GLU A 72 3.50 9.75 11.31
C GLU A 72 2.39 10.68 11.87
N LYS A 73 2.47 11.98 11.57
CA LYS A 73 1.45 13.00 11.91
C LYS A 73 0.07 12.79 11.26
N LYS A 74 -0.06 11.79 10.39
CA LYS A 74 -1.30 11.42 9.69
C LYS A 74 -1.85 10.08 10.17
N LEU A 75 -1.25 9.45 11.17
CA LEU A 75 -1.75 8.18 11.72
C LEU A 75 -3.20 8.26 12.23
N GLN A 76 -3.72 9.45 12.56
CA GLN A 76 -5.14 9.62 12.94
C GLN A 76 -6.14 9.28 11.84
N TYR A 77 -5.71 9.14 10.58
CA TYR A 77 -6.56 8.70 9.47
C TYR A 77 -6.64 7.18 9.35
N LEU A 78 -5.88 6.46 10.18
CA LEU A 78 -5.89 5.02 10.29
C LEU A 78 -6.59 4.62 11.59
N HIS A 79 -7.39 3.56 11.53
CA HIS A 79 -8.02 2.99 12.72
C HIS A 79 -7.43 1.62 13.06
N GLY A 80 -7.39 1.31 14.35
CA GLY A 80 -6.84 0.06 14.86
C GLY A 80 -5.36 -0.12 14.51
N GLY A 81 -4.98 -1.39 14.35
CA GLY A 81 -3.59 -1.79 14.23
C GLY A 81 -2.87 -1.73 15.58
N ILE A 82 -2.06 -2.77 15.82
CA ILE A 82 -1.43 -3.14 17.10
C ILE A 82 -2.33 -3.95 18.06
N THR A 83 -2.73 -5.15 17.61
CA THR A 83 -3.05 -6.28 18.52
C THR A 83 -2.24 -7.51 18.08
N GLY A 84 -1.83 -8.35 19.04
CA GLY A 84 -1.11 -9.61 18.78
C GLY A 84 0.21 -9.47 18.01
N ILE A 85 0.32 -10.26 16.93
CA ILE A 85 1.50 -10.43 16.03
C ILE A 85 2.13 -9.09 15.60
N ALA A 86 1.31 -8.05 15.45
CA ALA A 86 1.73 -6.70 15.07
C ALA A 86 2.80 -6.08 15.99
N LYS A 87 2.74 -6.32 17.30
CA LYS A 87 3.58 -5.60 18.29
C LYS A 87 5.07 -5.82 18.11
N LYS A 88 5.50 -7.03 17.71
CA LYS A 88 6.93 -7.35 17.61
C LYS A 88 7.62 -6.69 16.42
N TYR A 89 6.87 -6.11 15.48
CA TYR A 89 7.41 -5.46 14.28
C TYR A 89 7.41 -3.94 14.34
N VAL A 90 6.49 -3.35 15.10
CA VAL A 90 6.40 -1.89 15.26
C VAL A 90 7.73 -1.32 15.77
N GLY A 91 8.18 -0.24 15.15
CA GLY A 91 9.46 0.42 15.44
C GLY A 91 10.69 -0.25 14.82
N LYS A 92 10.58 -1.46 14.27
CA LYS A 92 11.69 -2.10 13.54
C LYS A 92 11.77 -1.56 12.11
N ARG A 93 12.99 -1.54 11.55
CA ARG A 93 13.19 -1.19 10.13
C ARG A 93 12.47 -2.21 9.26
N PHE A 94 11.56 -1.74 8.42
CA PHE A 94 10.76 -2.59 7.54
C PHE A 94 11.65 -3.47 6.66
N SER A 95 12.72 -2.92 6.08
CA SER A 95 13.67 -3.68 5.26
C SER A 95 14.34 -4.87 5.95
N VAL A 96 14.36 -4.90 7.28
CA VAL A 96 14.93 -6.00 8.08
C VAL A 96 13.87 -7.06 8.38
N VAL A 97 12.63 -6.64 8.63
CA VAL A 97 11.56 -7.53 9.11
C VAL A 97 10.52 -7.87 8.05
N MET A 98 10.62 -7.29 6.86
CA MET A 98 9.59 -7.35 5.81
C MET A 98 9.21 -8.78 5.47
N LYS A 99 10.20 -9.67 5.26
CA LYS A 99 9.92 -11.06 4.90
C LYS A 99 9.05 -11.75 5.94
N ASP A 100 9.50 -11.78 7.19
CA ASP A 100 8.79 -12.45 8.30
C ASP A 100 7.43 -11.79 8.55
N LEU A 101 7.38 -10.45 8.49
CA LEU A 101 6.15 -9.69 8.65
C LEU A 101 5.12 -10.04 7.56
N LEU A 102 5.52 -10.10 6.28
CA LEU A 102 4.61 -10.42 5.18
C LEU A 102 4.14 -11.88 5.22
N ILE A 103 5.00 -12.81 5.63
CA ILE A 103 4.61 -14.22 5.82
C ILE A 103 3.53 -14.31 6.90
N GLU A 104 3.73 -13.66 8.06
CA GLU A 104 2.77 -13.72 9.16
C GLU A 104 1.48 -12.94 8.89
N MET A 105 1.57 -11.85 8.10
CA MET A 105 0.41 -11.03 7.73
C MET A 105 -0.42 -11.60 6.58
N GLY A 106 0.04 -12.63 5.87
CA GLY A 106 -0.64 -13.14 4.66
C GLY A 106 -2.11 -13.51 4.88
N ASN A 107 -2.50 -13.85 6.11
CA ASN A 107 -3.86 -14.22 6.50
C ASN A 107 -4.54 -13.18 7.41
N CYS A 108 -3.94 -12.01 7.59
CA CYS A 108 -4.46 -10.96 8.46
C CYS A 108 -5.08 -9.82 7.64
N ASP A 109 -6.22 -9.32 8.11
CA ASP A 109 -6.84 -8.14 7.50
C ASP A 109 -6.10 -6.85 7.87
N GLY A 110 -6.13 -5.89 6.93
CA GLY A 110 -5.61 -4.54 7.11
C GLY A 110 -4.24 -4.32 6.48
N ALA A 111 -3.69 -3.13 6.72
CA ALA A 111 -2.49 -2.64 6.07
C ALA A 111 -1.25 -2.66 6.98
N VAL A 112 -0.09 -2.87 6.36
CA VAL A 112 1.21 -2.55 6.95
C VAL A 112 1.53 -1.10 6.62
N VAL A 113 1.88 -0.32 7.64
CA VAL A 113 2.18 1.10 7.49
C VAL A 113 3.64 1.31 7.85
N VAL A 114 4.39 1.85 6.90
CA VAL A 114 5.82 2.12 7.02
C VAL A 114 6.02 3.62 6.95
N GLY A 115 6.71 4.16 7.95
CA GLY A 115 6.98 5.58 8.06
C GLY A 115 8.04 6.06 7.07
N GLU A 116 8.18 7.38 6.95
CA GLU A 116 9.21 8.05 6.15
C GLU A 116 10.65 7.66 6.56
N ASP A 117 10.85 7.24 7.81
CA ASP A 117 12.14 6.75 8.32
C ASP A 117 12.42 5.27 7.98
N GLY A 118 11.46 4.62 7.31
CA GLY A 118 11.48 3.21 6.92
C GLY A 118 11.17 2.24 8.06
N LYS A 119 10.64 2.68 9.20
CA LYS A 119 10.18 1.80 10.28
C LYS A 119 8.71 1.44 10.13
N VAL A 120 8.34 0.27 10.65
CA VAL A 120 6.95 -0.14 10.74
C VAL A 120 6.24 0.68 11.81
N LEU A 121 5.20 1.44 11.44
CA LEU A 121 4.39 2.25 12.35
C LEU A 121 3.17 1.49 12.85
N ARG A 122 2.53 0.72 11.96
CA ARG A 122 1.34 -0.09 12.25
C ARG A 122 1.32 -1.35 11.39
N VAL A 123 0.64 -2.36 11.91
CA VAL A 123 0.37 -3.63 11.24
C VAL A 123 -1.09 -3.97 11.51
N GLY A 124 -1.84 -4.36 10.47
CA GLY A 124 -3.29 -4.56 10.53
C GLY A 124 -4.08 -3.25 10.64
N ALA A 125 -3.57 -2.16 10.07
CA ALA A 125 -4.25 -0.86 10.10
C ALA A 125 -5.43 -0.83 9.14
N GLN A 126 -6.57 -0.31 9.58
CA GLN A 126 -7.72 -0.06 8.71
C GLN A 126 -7.62 1.32 8.08
N LEU A 127 -7.81 1.37 6.76
CA LEU A 127 -7.95 2.62 6.02
C LEU A 127 -9.35 3.17 6.25
N THR A 128 -9.46 4.35 6.86
CA THR A 128 -10.77 4.96 7.19
C THR A 128 -10.90 6.34 6.54
N LYS A 129 -12.14 6.86 6.50
CA LYS A 129 -12.44 8.21 5.97
C LYS A 129 -11.99 8.42 4.51
N LEU A 130 -12.07 7.36 3.72
CA LEU A 130 -11.73 7.38 2.30
C LEU A 130 -12.81 8.11 1.51
N ASP A 131 -12.41 9.10 0.72
CA ASP A 131 -13.30 9.87 -0.15
C ASP A 131 -13.27 9.31 -1.58
N THR A 132 -13.85 8.12 -1.73
CA THR A 132 -13.93 7.43 -3.03
C THR A 132 -14.77 8.23 -4.04
N LYS A 133 -15.81 8.93 -3.57
CA LYS A 133 -16.69 9.72 -4.45
C LYS A 133 -15.93 10.86 -5.12
N LYS A 134 -15.09 11.58 -4.38
CA LYS A 134 -14.31 12.70 -4.93
C LYS A 134 -13.40 12.25 -6.08
N ILE A 135 -12.59 11.22 -5.87
CA ILE A 135 -11.69 10.74 -6.92
C ILE A 135 -12.47 10.19 -8.12
N LEU A 136 -13.55 9.44 -7.92
CA LEU A 136 -14.37 8.93 -9.03
C LEU A 136 -14.97 10.07 -9.86
N ASN A 137 -15.45 11.14 -9.22
CA ASN A 137 -15.96 12.32 -9.92
C ASN A 137 -14.86 13.03 -10.72
N GLU A 138 -13.64 13.14 -10.16
CA GLU A 138 -12.50 13.69 -10.90
C GLU A 138 -12.12 12.81 -12.10
N ARG A 139 -12.14 11.48 -11.94
CA ARG A 139 -11.85 10.54 -13.04
C ARG A 139 -12.92 10.53 -14.11
N LYS A 140 -14.19 10.67 -13.73
CA LYS A 140 -15.29 10.81 -14.68
C LYS A 140 -15.15 12.08 -15.51
N LYS A 141 -14.67 13.18 -14.92
CA LYS A 141 -14.34 14.40 -15.67
C LYS A 141 -13.13 14.23 -16.59
N GLU A 142 -12.12 13.47 -16.16
CA GLU A 142 -10.90 13.23 -16.94
C GLU A 142 -11.11 12.28 -18.13
N TYR A 143 -11.91 11.23 -17.95
CA TYR A 143 -12.02 10.12 -18.91
C TYR A 143 -13.43 9.92 -19.50
N GLY A 144 -14.41 10.71 -19.07
CA GLY A 144 -15.81 10.45 -19.38
C GLY A 144 -16.40 9.30 -18.55
N ASP A 145 -17.55 8.79 -18.97
CA ASP A 145 -18.18 7.65 -18.34
C ASP A 145 -17.60 6.34 -18.89
N LEU A 146 -16.97 5.55 -18.02
CA LEU A 146 -16.35 4.27 -18.39
C LEU A 146 -17.15 3.06 -17.88
N GLY A 147 -18.39 3.26 -17.45
CA GLY A 147 -19.32 2.19 -17.09
C GLY A 147 -19.08 1.52 -15.73
N SER A 148 -17.85 1.50 -15.21
CA SER A 148 -17.57 1.00 -13.85
C SER A 148 -16.58 1.87 -13.05
N PRO A 149 -16.72 1.94 -11.70
CA PRO A 149 -15.76 2.62 -10.84
C PRO A 149 -14.32 2.10 -10.99
N GLY A 150 -14.14 0.79 -11.18
CA GLY A 150 -12.82 0.19 -11.37
C GLY A 150 -12.13 0.72 -12.63
N ARG A 151 -12.86 0.78 -13.75
CA ARG A 151 -12.36 1.35 -15.01
C ARG A 151 -11.97 2.82 -14.87
N LEU A 152 -12.76 3.62 -14.14
CA LEU A 152 -12.44 5.02 -13.85
C LEU A 152 -11.14 5.18 -13.05
N LEU A 153 -10.88 4.25 -12.13
CA LEU A 153 -9.64 4.23 -11.34
C LEU A 153 -8.44 3.62 -12.09
N GLY A 154 -8.65 3.13 -13.31
CA GLY A 154 -7.61 2.62 -14.20
C GLY A 154 -7.44 1.09 -14.17
N PHE A 155 -8.28 0.35 -13.46
CA PHE A 155 -8.21 -1.10 -13.43
C PHE A 155 -8.75 -1.72 -14.72
N SER A 156 -8.16 -2.83 -15.14
CA SER A 156 -8.60 -3.56 -16.34
C SER A 156 -9.83 -4.42 -16.12
N ASN A 157 -10.16 -4.73 -14.87
CA ASN A 157 -11.28 -5.58 -14.46
C ASN A 157 -11.94 -4.95 -13.24
N ASP A 158 -13.11 -5.48 -12.86
CA ASP A 158 -13.68 -5.13 -11.56
C ASP A 158 -12.79 -5.68 -10.45
N ILE A 159 -12.57 -4.86 -9.43
CA ILE A 159 -11.62 -5.11 -8.35
C ILE A 159 -12.29 -4.99 -6.99
N GLY A 160 -11.83 -5.81 -6.05
CA GLY A 160 -12.30 -5.76 -4.67
C GLY A 160 -12.02 -4.43 -3.96
N THR A 161 -12.72 -4.22 -2.85
CA THR A 161 -12.65 -2.99 -2.03
C THR A 161 -11.23 -2.69 -1.52
N ARG A 162 -10.38 -3.71 -1.35
CA ARG A 162 -8.98 -3.58 -0.92
C ARG A 162 -8.16 -2.70 -1.87
N HIS A 163 -8.23 -2.98 -3.17
CA HIS A 163 -7.47 -2.26 -4.19
C HIS A 163 -8.00 -0.84 -4.39
N THR A 164 -9.33 -0.68 -4.41
CA THR A 164 -9.97 0.63 -4.45
C THR A 164 -9.54 1.47 -3.24
N SER A 165 -9.58 0.90 -2.03
CA SER A 165 -9.20 1.59 -0.80
C SER A 165 -7.73 2.00 -0.79
N ALA A 166 -6.84 1.12 -1.27
CA ALA A 166 -5.42 1.39 -1.40
C ALA A 166 -5.14 2.56 -2.36
N LEU A 167 -5.80 2.58 -3.52
CA LEU A 167 -5.66 3.65 -4.49
C LEU A 167 -6.20 4.98 -3.94
N VAL A 168 -7.39 4.98 -3.33
CA VAL A 168 -7.97 6.18 -2.71
C VAL A 168 -7.09 6.69 -1.56
N ALA A 169 -6.49 5.80 -0.77
CA ALA A 169 -5.54 6.20 0.26
C ALA A 169 -4.31 6.89 -0.35
N SER A 170 -3.77 6.37 -1.45
CA SER A 170 -2.65 7.02 -2.17
C SER A 170 -3.03 8.39 -2.74
N TYR A 171 -4.31 8.62 -3.05
CA TYR A 171 -4.84 9.89 -3.52
C TYR A 171 -4.95 10.93 -2.41
N GLN A 172 -5.53 10.55 -1.27
CA GLN A 172 -5.71 11.46 -0.14
C GLN A 172 -4.39 11.77 0.59
N GLN A 173 -3.42 10.88 0.49
CA GLN A 173 -2.13 10.98 1.13
C GLN A 173 -1.03 11.25 0.10
N GLU A 174 -0.94 12.49 -0.35
CA GLU A 174 0.09 12.89 -1.32
C GLU A 174 1.49 12.46 -0.87
N GLY A 175 2.24 11.89 -1.82
CA GLY A 175 3.63 11.48 -1.62
C GLY A 175 3.83 10.08 -1.03
N ILE A 176 2.78 9.40 -0.56
CA ILE A 176 2.89 7.99 -0.16
C ILE A 176 2.83 7.08 -1.37
N LYS A 177 3.46 5.91 -1.26
CA LYS A 177 3.25 4.80 -2.19
C LYS A 177 2.44 3.72 -1.50
N VAL A 178 1.46 3.18 -2.21
CA VAL A 178 0.65 2.07 -1.69
C VAL A 178 0.84 0.86 -2.60
N ILE A 179 1.28 -0.26 -2.03
CA ILE A 179 1.49 -1.50 -2.75
C ILE A 179 0.39 -2.48 -2.38
N THR A 180 -0.17 -3.18 -3.36
CA THR A 180 -1.12 -4.27 -3.11
C THR A 180 -0.75 -5.54 -3.83
N LEU A 181 -1.06 -6.68 -3.21
CA LEU A 181 -1.14 -8.01 -3.85
C LEU A 181 -2.58 -8.50 -3.76
N SER A 182 -3.16 -8.91 -4.89
CA SER A 182 -4.53 -9.46 -4.97
C SER A 182 -4.58 -10.92 -4.52
N GLU A 183 -5.50 -11.28 -3.63
CA GLU A 183 -5.77 -12.69 -3.29
C GLU A 183 -6.43 -13.45 -4.46
N GLU A 184 -7.21 -12.75 -5.27
CA GLU A 184 -7.99 -13.37 -6.35
C GLU A 184 -7.08 -13.64 -7.55
N THR A 185 -6.41 -12.60 -8.02
CA THR A 185 -5.67 -12.60 -9.29
C THR A 185 -4.16 -12.76 -9.12
N GLY A 186 -3.62 -12.52 -7.92
CA GLY A 186 -2.17 -12.48 -7.70
C GLY A 186 -1.49 -11.23 -8.29
N ASP A 187 -2.28 -10.27 -8.77
CA ASP A 187 -1.75 -9.03 -9.36
C ASP A 187 -1.08 -8.16 -8.30
N LEU A 188 0.14 -7.73 -8.59
CA LEU A 188 0.85 -6.72 -7.83
C LEU A 188 0.61 -5.35 -8.46
N ARG A 189 0.25 -4.37 -7.65
CA ARG A 189 0.02 -2.98 -8.09
C ARG A 189 0.68 -2.00 -7.15
N VAL A 190 1.16 -0.90 -7.71
CA VAL A 190 1.71 0.23 -6.99
C VAL A 190 0.90 1.48 -7.33
N TYR A 191 0.43 2.17 -6.30
CA TYR A 191 -0.33 3.41 -6.42
C TYR A 191 0.44 4.58 -5.83
N GLU A 192 0.34 5.72 -6.49
CA GLU A 192 0.85 7.00 -6.01
C GLU A 192 -0.07 8.12 -6.50
N ASN A 193 -0.47 9.02 -5.60
CA ASN A 193 -1.36 10.15 -5.91
C ASN A 193 -2.64 9.73 -6.66
N GLY A 194 -3.23 8.60 -6.25
CA GLY A 194 -4.49 8.08 -6.83
C GLY A 194 -4.36 7.48 -8.21
N ARG A 195 -3.15 7.14 -8.66
CA ARG A 195 -2.84 6.61 -9.98
C ARG A 195 -2.14 5.26 -9.85
N ILE A 196 -2.34 4.36 -10.80
CA ILE A 196 -1.55 3.13 -10.90
C ILE A 196 -0.24 3.50 -11.60
N ILE A 197 0.89 3.37 -10.91
CA ILE A 197 2.22 3.72 -11.46
C ILE A 197 3.01 2.49 -11.89
N ALA A 198 2.62 1.30 -11.43
CA ALA A 198 3.12 0.01 -11.87
C ALA A 198 2.07 -1.07 -11.59
N SER A 199 1.95 -2.05 -12.49
CA SER A 199 1.11 -3.22 -12.33
C SER A 199 1.77 -4.43 -12.98
N SER A 200 1.58 -5.62 -12.40
CA SER A 200 1.88 -6.89 -13.08
C SER A 200 0.78 -7.29 -14.07
N ASN A 201 -0.39 -6.65 -14.03
CA ASN A 201 -1.44 -6.83 -15.01
C ASN A 201 -1.27 -5.78 -16.12
N GLU A 202 -0.85 -6.26 -17.30
CA GLU A 202 -0.50 -5.42 -18.46
C GLU A 202 -1.69 -4.64 -19.03
N ASN A 203 -2.93 -5.03 -18.69
CA ASN A 203 -4.13 -4.36 -19.16
C ASN A 203 -4.56 -3.18 -18.26
N ASP A 204 -3.92 -3.01 -17.10
CA ASP A 204 -4.20 -1.85 -16.25
C ASP A 204 -3.67 -0.56 -16.88
N ARG A 205 -4.39 0.53 -16.66
CA ARG A 205 -3.97 1.85 -17.13
C ARG A 205 -2.85 2.38 -16.25
N ILE A 206 -1.61 2.17 -16.68
CA ILE A 206 -0.43 2.74 -16.05
C ILE A 206 -0.34 4.23 -16.35
N HIS A 207 -0.24 5.04 -15.31
CA HIS A 207 0.02 6.47 -15.42
C HIS A 207 1.49 6.72 -15.20
N GLU A 208 2.17 7.19 -16.23
CA GLU A 208 3.52 7.69 -16.07
C GLU A 208 3.54 8.83 -15.04
N LEU A 209 4.44 8.73 -14.06
CA LEU A 209 4.72 9.83 -13.16
C LEU A 209 5.26 10.99 -13.99
N LYS A 210 4.40 11.98 -14.28
CA LYS A 210 4.86 13.28 -14.77
C LYS A 210 5.73 13.89 -13.65
N ILE A 211 7.04 13.72 -13.75
CA ILE A 211 7.99 14.43 -12.90
C ILE A 211 7.80 15.91 -13.22
N ASN A 212 7.04 16.61 -12.37
CA ASN A 212 6.84 18.05 -12.51
C ASN A 212 8.21 18.73 -12.35
N LYS A 213 8.85 19.09 -13.46
CA LYS A 213 10.09 19.89 -13.50
C LYS A 213 9.95 21.25 -12.78
N ARG A 214 8.72 21.69 -12.48
CA ARG A 214 8.46 22.93 -11.72
C ARG A 214 9.01 22.91 -10.30
N THR A 215 9.06 21.76 -9.61
CA THR A 215 9.64 21.70 -8.24
C THR A 215 11.18 21.68 -8.25
N ALA A 216 11.81 21.39 -9.39
CA ALA A 216 13.26 21.50 -9.54
C ALA A 216 13.70 22.97 -9.74
N GLN A 217 12.89 23.76 -10.46
CA GLN A 217 13.25 25.15 -10.82
C GLN A 217 13.07 26.15 -9.67
N THR A 218 12.04 26.03 -8.83
CA THR A 218 11.85 26.91 -7.66
C THR A 218 12.87 26.65 -6.54
N SER A 219 13.42 25.44 -6.43
CA SER A 219 14.49 25.14 -5.47
C SER A 219 15.89 25.61 -5.91
N PHE A 220 16.07 25.88 -7.21
CA PHE A 220 17.32 26.39 -7.76
C PHE A 220 17.36 27.92 -7.76
N ILE A 221 16.25 28.57 -8.14
CA ILE A 221 16.16 30.05 -8.16
C ILE A 221 16.06 30.62 -6.73
N GLY A 222 15.34 29.95 -5.81
CA GLY A 222 15.28 30.37 -4.40
C GLY A 222 16.61 30.24 -3.64
N LYS A 223 17.51 29.35 -4.10
CA LYS A 223 18.86 29.20 -3.53
C LYS A 223 19.90 30.15 -4.13
N LEU A 224 19.71 30.60 -5.38
CA LEU A 224 20.58 31.61 -5.98
C LEU A 224 20.30 33.02 -5.44
N ALA A 225 19.03 33.36 -5.15
CA ALA A 225 18.69 34.65 -4.54
C ALA A 225 19.21 34.80 -3.10
N ALA A 226 19.32 33.70 -2.36
CA ALA A 226 19.88 33.69 -1.00
C ALA A 226 21.42 33.76 -0.95
N LEU A 227 22.10 33.56 -2.09
CA LEU A 227 23.57 33.69 -2.20
C LEU A 227 24.03 35.04 -2.76
N SER A 228 23.11 35.93 -3.17
CA SER A 228 23.40 37.29 -3.62
C SER A 228 23.14 38.37 -2.56
N MET A 229 22.86 37.97 -1.32
CA MET A 229 22.60 38.88 -0.18
C MET A 229 23.54 38.64 1.03
N PHE A 230 24.65 37.91 0.84
CA PHE A 230 25.74 37.79 1.82
C PHE A 230 27.09 37.88 1.11
#